data_AF-A0A4Q5RX72-F1
#
_entry.id   AF-A0A4Q5RX72-F1
#
_cell.length_a   1.000
_cell.length_b   1.000
_cell.length_c   1.000
_cell.angle_alpha   90.00
_cell.angle_beta   90.00
_cell.angle_gamma   90.00
#
_symmetry.space_group_name_H-M   'P 1'
#
loop_
_entity.id
_entity.type
_entity.pdbx_description
1 polymer ?
#
loop_
_entity_poly.entity_id
_entity_poly.type
_entity_poly.pdbx_seq_one_letter_code
_entity_poly.pdbx_strand_id
1 'polypeptide(L)'
;MAVLIGVEQMNGEWDNMVLARLPQTIAGSIDVLGREVPCFRYVRGYDGLTKEEALRVAKTLRGMPRDRRRAAFEALSKNLRLCVQGGTLS
;
A
#
# COMPACT_ATOMS: atom_id res chain seq x y z
N MET A 1 -4.60 -11.67 -7.27
CA MET A 1 -5.01 -11.12 -5.95
C MET A 1 -4.47 -9.70 -5.86
N ALA A 2 -5.22 -8.81 -5.21
CA ALA A 2 -4.81 -7.43 -5.01
C ALA A 2 -3.79 -7.33 -3.87
N VAL A 3 -2.99 -6.28 -3.91
CA VAL A 3 -1.85 -6.07 -3.01
C VAL A 3 -2.07 -4.81 -2.20
N LEU A 4 -2.11 -4.95 -0.87
CA LEU A 4 -2.06 -3.84 0.06
C LEU A 4 -0.61 -3.39 0.22
N ILE A 5 -0.29 -2.14 -0.11
CA ILE A 5 1.04 -1.57 0.08
C ILE A 5 1.00 -0.46 1.12
N GLY A 6 2.08 -0.40 1.91
CA GLY A 6 2.43 0.70 2.80
C GLY A 6 3.76 1.26 2.34
N VAL A 7 3.85 2.58 2.24
CA VAL A 7 5.03 3.29 1.76
C VAL A 7 5.45 4.34 2.78
N GLU A 8 6.75 4.38 3.05
CA GLU A 8 7.39 5.52 3.70
C GLU A 8 7.96 6.42 2.59
N GLN A 9 7.39 7.60 2.45
CA GLN A 9 7.78 8.58 1.45
C GLN A 9 9.15 9.18 1.76
N MET A 10 9.73 9.88 0.78
CA MET A 10 11.07 10.51 0.93
C MET A 10 11.14 11.54 2.07
N ASN A 11 10.00 12.14 2.44
CA ASN A 11 9.89 13.08 3.57
C ASN A 11 9.64 12.39 4.94
N GLY A 12 9.66 11.05 4.99
CA GLY A 12 9.36 10.27 6.20
C GLY A 12 7.88 10.08 6.51
N GLU A 13 6.97 10.64 5.71
CA GLU A 13 5.54 10.41 5.88
C GLU A 13 5.14 8.99 5.45
N TRP A 14 4.20 8.40 6.19
CA TRP A 14 3.64 7.09 5.86
C TRP A 14 2.34 7.25 5.06
N ASP A 15 2.19 6.47 4.00
CA ASP A 15 0.92 6.31 3.29
C ASP A 15 0.64 4.85 2.91
N ASN A 16 -0.58 4.56 2.47
CA ASN A 16 -0.99 3.24 2.03
C ASN A 16 -1.94 3.27 0.84
N MET A 17 -1.82 2.22 0.04
CA MET A 17 -2.50 2.10 -1.25
C MET A 17 -2.82 0.62 -1.52
N VAL A 18 -3.73 0.37 -2.45
CA VAL A 18 -4.07 -0.99 -2.86
C VAL A 18 -3.88 -1.10 -4.37
N LEU A 19 -3.00 -1.97 -4.80
CA LEU A 19 -2.76 -2.26 -6.21
C LEU A 19 -3.59 -3.46 -6.65
N ALA A 20 -4.10 -3.45 -7.89
CA ALA A 20 -4.86 -4.58 -8.41
C ALA A 20 -4.02 -5.88 -8.53
N ARG A 21 -2.70 -5.73 -8.64
CA ARG A 21 -1.66 -6.77 -8.64
C ARG A 21 -0.32 -6.11 -8.33
N LEU A 22 0.70 -6.89 -7.96
CA LEU A 22 2.07 -6.38 -7.80
C LEU A 22 2.66 -6.02 -9.18
N PRO A 23 3.02 -4.76 -9.44
CA PRO A 23 3.72 -4.37 -10.67
C PRO A 23 5.23 -4.69 -10.56
N GLN A 24 5.93 -4.67 -11.71
CA GLN A 24 7.40 -4.72 -11.72
C GLN A 24 8.01 -3.48 -11.04
N THR A 25 7.44 -2.30 -11.32
CA THR A 25 7.83 -1.02 -10.70
C THR A 25 6.66 -0.49 -9.88
N ILE A 26 6.87 -0.31 -8.57
CA ILE A 26 5.80 0.14 -7.66
C ILE A 26 5.61 1.66 -7.73
N ALA A 27 6.69 2.45 -7.70
CA ALA A 27 6.59 3.91 -7.86
C ALA A 27 6.05 4.26 -9.26
N GLY A 28 5.14 5.24 -9.33
CA GLY A 28 4.46 5.63 -10.57
C GLY A 28 3.34 4.67 -11.02
N SER A 29 3.15 3.54 -10.34
CA SER A 29 2.01 2.66 -10.63
C SER A 29 0.69 3.26 -10.12
N ILE A 30 -0.44 2.80 -10.67
CA ILE A 30 -1.76 3.32 -10.32
C ILE A 30 -2.50 2.34 -9.40
N ASP A 31 -3.02 2.84 -8.29
CA ASP A 31 -3.82 2.08 -7.33
C ASP A 31 -5.27 1.88 -7.80
N VAL A 32 -6.04 1.05 -7.09
CA VAL A 32 -7.45 0.75 -7.44
C VAL A 32 -8.40 1.95 -7.32
N LEU A 33 -7.94 3.10 -6.81
CA LEU A 33 -8.67 4.36 -6.75
C LEU A 33 -8.16 5.39 -7.77
N GLY A 34 -7.23 5.02 -8.65
CA GLY A 34 -6.65 5.92 -9.65
C GLY A 34 -5.56 6.83 -9.10
N ARG A 35 -5.00 6.55 -7.92
CA ARG A 35 -3.88 7.33 -7.35
C ARG A 35 -2.55 6.77 -7.82
N GLU A 36 -1.65 7.66 -8.18
CA GLU A 36 -0.27 7.30 -8.45
C GLU A 36 0.49 7.01 -7.16
N VAL A 37 1.27 5.93 -7.15
CA VAL A 37 2.12 5.58 -6.02
C VAL A 37 3.32 6.53 -5.99
N PRO A 38 3.53 7.28 -4.89
CA PRO A 38 4.62 8.25 -4.80
C PRO A 38 5.98 7.56 -4.79
N CYS A 39 7.04 8.33 -5.03
CA CYS A 39 8.39 7.88 -4.68
C CYS A 39 8.49 7.61 -3.18
N PHE A 40 9.10 6.49 -2.82
CA PHE A 40 9.23 6.05 -1.44
C PHE A 40 10.67 5.66 -1.11
N ARG A 41 11.06 5.91 0.14
CA ARG A 41 12.30 5.40 0.71
C ARG A 41 12.17 3.92 1.02
N TYR A 42 10.98 3.50 1.45
CA TYR A 42 10.71 2.13 1.86
C TYR A 42 9.28 1.73 1.49
N VAL A 43 9.11 0.48 1.09
CA VAL A 43 7.81 -0.13 0.77
C VAL A 43 7.69 -1.49 1.43
N ARG A 44 6.47 -1.80 1.84
CA ARG A 44 6.04 -3.12 2.26
C ARG A 44 4.69 -3.43 1.65
N GLY A 45 4.56 -4.59 1.02
CA GLY A 45 3.35 -5.01 0.33
C GLY A 45 2.93 -6.43 0.69
N TYR A 46 1.63 -6.61 0.81
CA TYR A 46 0.99 -7.85 1.20
C TYR A 46 -0.06 -8.25 0.18
N ASP A 47 0.06 -9.47 -0.33
CA ASP A 47 -0.86 -10.12 -1.26
C ASP A 47 -1.92 -10.92 -0.50
N GLY A 48 -3.11 -11.05 -1.09
CA GLY A 48 -4.21 -11.83 -0.52
C GLY A 48 -5.55 -11.11 -0.43
N LEU A 49 -5.65 -9.86 -0.92
CA LEU A 49 -6.94 -9.19 -1.02
C LEU A 49 -7.73 -9.65 -2.25
N THR A 50 -8.99 -10.00 -2.05
CA THR A 50 -9.93 -10.20 -3.16
C THR A 50 -10.23 -8.87 -3.86
N LYS A 51 -10.80 -8.91 -5.07
CA LYS A 51 -11.17 -7.70 -5.82
C LYS A 51 -12.19 -6.84 -5.07
N GLU A 52 -13.14 -7.47 -4.38
CA GLU A 52 -14.18 -6.80 -3.59
C GLU A 52 -13.58 -6.12 -2.35
N GLU A 53 -12.69 -6.81 -1.65
CA GLU A 53 -11.98 -6.25 -0.50
C GLU A 53 -11.04 -5.12 -0.92
N ALA A 54 -10.37 -5.24 -2.07
CA ALA A 54 -9.41 -4.26 -2.53
C ALA A 54 -10.03 -2.86 -2.62
N LEU A 55 -11.21 -2.75 -3.25
CA LEU A 55 -11.90 -1.47 -3.39
C LEU A 55 -12.41 -0.95 -2.04
N ARG A 56 -12.96 -1.84 -1.19
CA ARG A 56 -13.44 -1.48 0.15
C ARG A 56 -12.29 -0.95 1.03
N VAL A 57 -11.20 -1.71 1.12
CA VAL A 57 -10.00 -1.36 1.90
C VAL A 57 -9.41 -0.05 1.39
N ALA A 58 -9.26 0.12 0.07
CA ALA A 58 -8.69 1.35 -0.47
C ALA A 58 -9.54 2.59 -0.11
N LYS A 59 -10.88 2.50 -0.23
CA LYS A 59 -11.79 3.60 0.14
C LYS A 59 -11.70 3.91 1.63
N THR A 60 -11.68 2.89 2.49
CA THR A 60 -11.54 3.05 3.93
C THR A 60 -10.23 3.76 4.27
N LEU A 61 -9.10 3.29 3.74
CA LEU A 61 -7.78 3.87 4.00
C LEU A 61 -7.68 5.32 3.52
N ARG A 62 -8.23 5.64 2.34
CA ARG A 62 -8.26 7.01 1.80
C ARG A 62 -9.02 7.99 2.72
N GLY A 63 -10.12 7.55 3.31
CA GLY A 63 -10.92 8.35 4.24
C GLY A 63 -10.30 8.51 5.63
N MET A 64 -9.23 7.77 5.95
CA MET A 64 -8.60 7.87 7.26
C MET A 64 -7.64 9.07 7.37
N PRO A 65 -7.59 9.72 8.55
CA PRO A 65 -6.50 10.61 8.95
C PRO A 65 -5.13 9.96 8.77
N ARG A 66 -4.13 10.75 8.33
CA ARG A 66 -2.78 10.26 7.98
C ARG A 66 -2.10 9.54 9.15
N ASP A 67 -2.21 10.08 10.36
CA ASP A 67 -1.67 9.52 11.61
C ASP A 67 -2.19 8.10 11.93
N ARG A 68 -3.39 7.76 11.45
CA ARG A 68 -4.01 6.44 11.67
C ARG A 68 -3.71 5.42 10.58
N ARG A 69 -3.22 5.86 9.42
CA ARG A 69 -3.01 5.00 8.24
C ARG A 69 -2.02 3.87 8.51
N ARG A 70 -0.93 4.16 9.22
CA ARG A 70 0.07 3.14 9.56
C ARG A 70 -0.50 2.03 10.43
N ALA A 71 -1.20 2.38 11.50
CA ALA A 71 -1.84 1.40 12.38
C ALA A 71 -2.90 0.56 11.65
N ALA A 72 -3.70 1.18 10.79
CA ALA A 72 -4.68 0.46 9.97
C ALA A 72 -4.04 -0.51 8.99
N PHE A 73 -2.93 -0.11 8.34
CA PHE A 73 -2.16 -0.98 7.46
C PHE A 73 -1.63 -2.22 8.22
N GLU A 74 -1.01 -2.02 9.39
CA GLU A 74 -0.48 -3.12 10.21
C GLU A 74 -1.59 -4.06 10.71
N ALA A 75 -2.80 -3.54 10.98
CA ALA A 75 -3.93 -4.38 11.36
C ALA A 75 -4.44 -5.24 10.19
N LEU A 76 -4.52 -4.65 8.99
CA LEU A 76 -5.00 -5.32 7.78
C LEU A 76 -4.01 -6.35 7.24
N SER A 77 -2.71 -6.12 7.42
CA SER A 77 -1.65 -7.00 6.91
C SER A 77 -1.51 -8.33 7.67
N LYS A 78 -2.03 -8.44 8.90
CA LYS A 78 -1.86 -9.62 9.78
C LYS A 78 -2.26 -10.96 9.14
N ASN A 79 -3.28 -10.94 8.29
CA ASN A 79 -3.81 -12.14 7.63
C ASN A 79 -3.43 -12.22 6.15
N LEU A 80 -2.52 -11.36 5.69
CA LEU A 80 -2.08 -11.29 4.30
C LEU A 80 -0.65 -11.83 4.18
N ARG A 81 -0.30 -12.27 2.98
CA ARG A 81 1.03 -12.82 2.68
C ARG A 81 1.96 -11.69 2.26
N LEU A 82 3.06 -11.49 2.98
CA LEU A 82 4.11 -10.56 2.56
C LEU A 82 4.62 -10.95 1.16
N CYS A 83 4.60 -10.00 0.22
CA CYS A 83 5.00 -10.25 -1.18
C CYS A 83 6.08 -9.28 -1.68
N VAL A 84 6.24 -8.12 -1.04
CA VAL A 84 7.33 -7.20 -1.32
C VAL A 84 7.74 -6.47 -0.05
N GLN A 85 9.04 -6.31 0.13
CA GLN A 85 9.63 -5.49 1.18
C GLN A 85 10.97 -5.00 0.69
N GLY A 86 11.22 -3.70 0.79
CA GLY A 86 12.48 -3.14 0.34
C GLY A 86 12.45 -1.63 0.32
N GLY A 87 13.62 -1.03 0.14
CA GLY A 87 13.77 0.41 0.08
C GLY A 87 15.07 0.78 -0.60
N THR A 88 15.10 1.97 -1.18
CA THR A 88 16.31 2.58 -1.70
C THR A 88 17.15 3.04 -0.52
N LEU A 89 17.98 2.13 0.00
CA LEU A 89 19.21 2.51 0.70
C LEU A 89 20.32 2.50 -0.35
N SER A 90 20.49 3.62 -1.03
CA SER A 90 21.66 3.95 -1.84
C SER A 90 21.76 5.46 -1.94
#